data_AF-A0A2E3RZN0-F1
#
_entry.id   AF-A0A2E3RZN0-F1
#
_cell.length_a   1.000
_cell.length_b   1.000
_cell.length_c   1.000
_cell.angle_alpha   90.00
_cell.angle_beta   90.00
_cell.angle_gamma   90.00
#
_symmetry.space_group_name_H-M   'P 1'
#
loop_
_entity.id
_entity.type
_entity.pdbx_description
1 polymer ?
#
loop_
_entity_poly.entity_id
_entity_poly.type
_entity_poly.pdbx_seq_one_letter_code
_entity_poly.pdbx_strand_id
1 'polypeptide(L)' 'MKSLQYEGLGYRRIAQHLNARGIKTITGKEWRNTFVYAVFKRYTERQHRLKNVKTHDYGVEIGKFELKWMRE' A
#
# COMPACT_ATOMS: atom_id res chain seq x y z
N MET A 1 -11.66 9.76 -0.71
CA MET A 1 -10.36 10.04 -0.05
C MET A 1 -9.32 10.58 -1.02
N LYS A 2 -9.07 9.93 -2.18
CA LYS A 2 -8.22 10.49 -3.25
C LYS A 2 -8.70 11.84 -3.77
N SER A 3 -10.01 12.01 -3.97
CA SER A 3 -10.62 13.28 -4.36
C SER A 3 -10.29 14.41 -3.37
N LEU A 4 -10.37 14.14 -2.06
CA LEU A 4 -10.07 15.11 -1.00
C LEU A 4 -8.59 15.55 -1.00
N GLN A 5 -7.65 14.65 -1.32
CA GLN A 5 -6.25 15.03 -1.47
C GLN A 5 -6.03 15.86 -2.74
N TYR A 6 -6.75 15.55 -3.83
CA TYR A 6 -6.72 16.30 -5.08
C TYR A 6 -7.30 17.71 -4.91
N GLU A 7 -8.27 17.88 -4.02
CA GLU A 7 -8.80 19.17 -3.55
C GLU A 7 -7.83 19.93 -2.62
N GLY A 8 -6.62 19.41 -2.37
CA GLY A 8 -5.60 20.09 -1.56
C GLY A 8 -5.84 20.04 -0.05
N LEU A 9 -6.75 19.19 0.43
CA LEU A 9 -7.01 19.06 1.86
C LEU A 9 -5.84 18.34 2.55
N GLY A 10 -5.23 19.01 3.52
CA GLY A 10 -4.22 18.40 4.39
C GLY A 10 -4.79 17.22 5.20
N TYR A 11 -3.94 16.28 5.61
CA TYR A 11 -4.35 15.00 6.24
C TYR A 11 -5.26 15.16 7.46
N ARG A 12 -5.10 16.23 8.23
CA ARG A 12 -5.97 16.55 9.38
C ARG A 12 -7.41 16.84 8.94
N ARG A 13 -7.60 17.65 7.88
CA ARG A 13 -8.93 17.98 7.35
C ARG A 13 -9.60 16.76 6.75
N ILE A 14 -8.83 15.90 6.08
CA ILE A 14 -9.35 14.61 5.57
C ILE A 14 -9.84 13.73 6.71
N ALA A 15 -9.08 13.59 7.79
CA ALA A 15 -9.50 12.81 8.96
C ALA A 15 -10.79 13.36 9.58
N GLN A 16 -10.88 14.68 9.77
CA GLN A 16 -12.08 15.34 10.28
C GLN A 16 -13.29 15.09 9.38
N HIS A 17 -13.12 15.22 8.07
CA HIS A 17 -14.20 15.00 7.10
C HIS A 17 -14.73 13.56 7.09
N LEU A 18 -13.83 12.58 7.24
CA LEU A 18 -14.21 11.17 7.32
C LEU A 18 -14.95 10.86 8.62
N ASN A 19 -14.46 11.39 9.75
CA ASN A 19 -15.11 11.23 11.06
C ASN A 19 -16.48 11.91 11.10
N ALA A 20 -16.60 13.12 10.52
CA ALA A 20 -17.86 13.85 10.44
C ALA A 20 -18.93 13.10 9.62
N ARG A 21 -18.49 12.29 8.65
CA ARG A 21 -19.37 11.40 7.87
C ARG A 21 -19.62 10.03 8.54
N GLY A 22 -19.13 9.83 9.76
CA GLY A 22 -19.28 8.56 10.49
C GLY A 22 -18.46 7.40 9.90
N ILE A 23 -17.55 7.65 8.97
CA ILE A 23 -16.75 6.60 8.34
C ILE A 23 -15.63 6.19 9.28
N LYS A 24 -15.61 4.93 9.72
CA LYS A 24 -14.53 4.38 10.53
C LYS A 24 -13.43 3.75 9.66
N THR A 25 -12.26 3.49 10.25
CA THR A 25 -11.20 2.72 9.59
C THR A 25 -11.64 1.26 9.42
N ILE A 26 -10.86 0.46 8.66
CA ILE A 26 -11.09 -0.98 8.51
C ILE A 26 -11.11 -1.74 9.85
N THR A 27 -10.46 -1.20 10.88
CA THR A 27 -10.44 -1.76 12.24
C THR A 27 -11.50 -1.14 13.16
N GLY A 28 -12.44 -0.36 12.63
CA GLY A 28 -13.50 0.30 13.39
C GLY A 28 -13.08 1.55 14.18
N LYS A 29 -11.84 2.01 14.02
CA LYS A 29 -11.31 3.18 14.74
C LYS A 29 -11.66 4.49 14.04
N GLU A 30 -11.55 5.60 14.76
CA GLU A 30 -11.63 6.93 14.17
C GLU A 30 -10.39 7.29 13.36
N TRP A 31 -10.56 8.15 12.36
CA TRP A 31 -9.48 8.66 11.55
C TRP A 31 -8.63 9.65 12.33
N ARG A 32 -7.32 9.41 12.32
CA ARG A 32 -6.28 10.34 12.74
C ARG A 32 -5.46 10.76 11.53
N ASN A 33 -4.79 11.91 11.60
CA ASN A 33 -3.91 12.38 10.52
C ASN A 33 -2.84 11.33 10.10
N THR A 34 -2.29 10.60 11.07
CA THR A 34 -1.30 9.53 10.86
C THR A 34 -1.87 8.35 10.09
N PHE A 35 -3.12 7.98 10.35
CA PHE A 35 -3.80 6.91 9.61
C PHE A 35 -4.04 7.32 8.16
N VAL A 36 -4.45 8.57 7.94
CA VAL A 36 -4.61 9.13 6.59
C VAL A 36 -3.28 9.08 5.84
N TYR A 37 -2.20 9.59 6.44
CA TYR A 37 -0.87 9.55 5.85
C TYR A 37 -0.41 8.12 5.52
N ALA A 38 -0.58 7.17 6.45
CA ALA A 38 -0.17 5.79 6.26
C ALA A 38 -0.89 5.13 5.08
N VAL A 39 -2.20 5.36 4.93
CA VAL A 39 -2.98 4.85 3.80
C VAL A 39 -2.45 5.40 2.48
N PHE A 40 -2.19 6.70 2.39
CA PHE A 40 -1.61 7.30 1.19
C PHE A 40 -0.22 6.77 0.88
N LYS A 41 0.66 6.65 1.88
CA LYS A 41 1.99 6.07 1.71
C LYS A 41 1.93 4.65 1.13
N ARG A 42 1.12 3.76 1.73
CA ARG A 42 0.95 2.37 1.26
C ARG A 42 0.32 2.30 -0.13
N TYR A 43 -0.60 3.20 -0.44
CA TYR A 43 -1.18 3.31 -1.77
C TYR A 43 -0.12 3.67 -2.81
N THR A 44 0.71 4.70 -2.57
CA THR A 44 1.80 5.10 -3.47
C THR A 44 2.81 3.98 -3.68
N GLU A 45 3.26 3.33 -2.60
CA GLU A 45 4.16 2.17 -2.67
C GLU A 45 3.56 1.04 -3.52
N ARG A 46 2.26 0.76 -3.38
CA ARG A 46 1.55 -0.24 -4.19
C ARG A 46 1.54 0.16 -5.67
N GLN A 47 1.21 1.42 -5.99
CA GLN A 47 1.21 1.89 -7.37
C GLN A 47 2.60 1.77 -8.01
N HIS A 48 3.65 2.12 -7.27
CA HIS A 48 5.03 1.95 -7.72
C HIS A 48 5.34 0.48 -8.02
N ARG A 49 5.01 -0.46 -7.12
CA ARG A 49 5.23 -1.90 -7.37
C ARG A 49 4.47 -2.42 -8.59
N LEU A 50 3.23 -1.98 -8.79
CA LEU A 50 2.43 -2.40 -9.94
C LEU A 50 3.03 -1.91 -11.26
N LYS A 51 3.57 -0.70 -11.30
CA LYS A 51 4.15 -0.09 -12.51
C LYS A 51 5.57 -0.55 -12.83
N ASN A 52 6.37 -0.87 -11.82
CA ASN A 52 7.81 -1.03 -11.99
C ASN A 52 8.31 -2.44 -11.70
N VAL A 53 7.56 -3.26 -10.94
CA VAL A 53 8.00 -4.61 -10.54
C VAL A 53 7.17 -5.68 -11.25
N LYS A 54 5.85 -5.55 -11.27
CA LYS A 54 5.00 -6.59 -11.88
C LYS A 54 5.02 -6.60 -13.40
N THR A 55 5.24 -5.44 -14.01
CA THR A 55 5.23 -5.25 -15.46
C THR A 55 6.61 -5.32 -16.07
N HIS A 56 7.66 -5.43 -15.25
CA HIS A 56 9.02 -5.53 -15.71
C HIS A 56 9.39 -7.00 -15.88
N ASP A 57 9.77 -7.37 -17.10
CA ASP A 57 10.26 -8.70 -17.40
C ASP A 57 11.74 -8.77 -16.96
N TYR A 58 12.00 -9.59 -15.94
CA TYR A 58 13.35 -9.76 -15.38
C TYR A 58 14.15 -10.85 -16.12
N GLY A 59 13.59 -11.48 -17.16
CA GLY A 59 14.29 -12.54 -17.90
C GLY A 59 14.67 -13.70 -16.99
N VAL A 60 13.68 -14.28 -16.31
CA VAL A 60 13.93 -15.31 -15.28
C VAL A 60 14.56 -16.55 -15.91
N GLU A 61 15.84 -16.79 -15.60
CA GLU A 61 16.52 -18.04 -15.90
C GLU A 61 16.39 -19.00 -14.72
N ILE A 62 15.63 -20.09 -14.89
CA ILE A 62 15.45 -21.12 -13.86
C ILE A 62 16.49 -22.22 -14.09
N GLY A 63 17.48 -22.31 -13.18
CA GLY A 63 18.45 -23.39 -13.16
C GLY A 63 17.86 -24.72 -12.65
N LYS A 64 18.41 -25.85 -13.09
CA LYS A 64 18.02 -27.18 -12.61
C LYS A 64 18.55 -27.38 -11.19
N PHE A 65 17.65 -27.46 -10.21
CA PHE A 65 18.00 -27.79 -8.83
C PHE A 65 17.94 -29.32 -8.61
N GLU A 66 19.02 -29.92 -8.13
CA GLU A 66 19.08 -31.35 -7.78
C GLU A 66 19.58 -31.53 -6.35
N LEU A 67 18.87 -32.34 -5.56
CA LEU A 67 19.28 -32.75 -4.22
C LEU A 67 20.03 -34.09 -4.31
N LYS A 68 21.29 -34.11 -3.87
CA LYS A 68 22.05 -35.35 -3.72
C LYS A 68 22.21 -35.67 -2.23
N TRP A 69 21.78 -36.87 -1.86
CA TRP A 69 22.03 -37.41 -0.54
C TRP A 69 23.49 -37.84 -0.45
N MET A 70 24.23 -37.24 0.48
CA MET A 70 25.56 -37.70 0.87
C MET A 70 25.38 -38.60 2.09
N ARG A 71 25.45 -39.92 1.89
CA ARG A 71 25.71 -40.88 2.97
C ARG A 71 27.10 -41.45 2.73
N GLU A 72 27.97 -41.31 3.72
CA GLU A 72 29.15 -42.17 3.91
C GLU A 72 28.73 -43.43 4.68
#